data_AF-A0A1F9DAD3-F1
#
_entry.id   AF-A0A1F9DAD3-F1
#
_cell.length_a   1.000
_cell.length_b   1.000
_cell.length_c   1.000
_cell.angle_alpha   90.00
_cell.angle_beta   90.00
_cell.angle_gamma   90.00
#
_symmetry.space_group_name_H-M   'P 1'
#
loop_
_entity.id
_entity.type
_entity.pdbx_description
1 polymer ?
#
loop_
_entity_poly.entity_id
_entity_poly.type
_entity_poly.pdbx_seq_one_letter_code
_entity_poly.pdbx_strand_id
1 'polypeptide(L)'
;MIAAAPPAIAIIPLSNLFKADAPSSIAGLAGAYLGALLIAPLIVLGFVKDIPLNYAGIILLAFELIFLPLAISRIIVEKDWDKIVEPYGGIIIDICFFIVFYAITANNRDILIDWSSDLSSIAIIAFAIIFLAAFAILKAGKFSHTAENKITSFLLLGTMKNYALAGGITLIIFDRQAALPALIFAAVNFIYVNWLKYKKQIIDESIITKKTPPQNLTK
;
A
#
# COMPACT_ATOMS: atom_id res chain seq x y z
N MET A 1 -6.21 -1.12 12.43
CA MET A 1 -6.66 -0.88 11.04
C MET A 1 -5.60 -1.18 9.97
N ILE A 2 -4.35 -0.74 10.10
CA ILE A 2 -3.30 -0.96 9.07
C ILE A 2 -3.14 -2.43 8.67
N ALA A 3 -3.11 -3.36 9.63
CA ALA A 3 -2.99 -4.78 9.35
C ALA A 3 -4.16 -5.35 8.53
N ALA A 4 -5.37 -4.80 8.76
CA ALA A 4 -6.58 -5.17 8.06
C ALA A 4 -6.73 -4.51 6.68
N ALA A 5 -5.88 -3.53 6.38
CA ALA A 5 -5.97 -2.79 5.13
C ALA A 5 -5.59 -3.70 3.95
N PRO A 6 -6.31 -3.59 2.82
CA PRO A 6 -5.92 -4.26 1.59
C PRO A 6 -4.60 -3.66 1.05
N PRO A 7 -3.98 -4.30 0.06
CA PRO A 7 -2.81 -3.77 -0.61
C PRO A 7 -3.07 -2.40 -1.26
N ALA A 8 -2.04 -1.58 -1.37
CA ALA A 8 -2.11 -0.29 -2.05
C ALA A 8 -2.37 -0.46 -3.55
N ILE A 9 -3.14 0.44 -4.17
CA ILE A 9 -3.39 0.40 -5.63
C ILE A 9 -2.11 0.64 -6.43
N ALA A 10 -1.15 1.37 -5.84
CA ALA A 10 0.18 1.62 -6.41
C ALA A 10 0.98 0.33 -6.72
N ILE A 11 0.55 -0.84 -6.25
CA ILE A 11 1.20 -2.10 -6.63
C ILE A 11 1.11 -2.38 -8.13
N ILE A 12 0.12 -1.86 -8.86
CA ILE A 12 -0.04 -2.14 -10.29
C ILE A 12 1.08 -1.48 -11.10
N PRO A 13 1.29 -0.15 -11.02
CA PRO A 13 2.42 0.47 -11.70
C PRO A 13 3.77 -0.06 -11.18
N LEU A 14 3.88 -0.43 -9.90
CA LEU A 14 5.10 -1.05 -9.37
C LEU A 14 5.29 -2.50 -9.82
N SER A 15 4.23 -3.26 -10.10
CA SER A 15 4.34 -4.61 -10.66
C SER A 15 4.95 -4.55 -12.05
N ASN A 16 4.50 -3.61 -12.88
CA ASN A 16 5.11 -3.32 -14.19
C ASN A 16 6.56 -2.84 -14.00
N LEU A 17 6.72 -1.89 -13.08
CA LEU A 17 7.95 -1.53 -12.35
C LEU A 17 8.95 -2.67 -12.30
N PHE A 18 8.67 -3.65 -11.46
CA PHE A 18 9.57 -4.71 -11.06
C PHE A 18 9.46 -5.98 -11.93
N LYS A 19 8.74 -5.94 -13.05
CA LYS A 19 8.47 -7.12 -13.92
C LYS A 19 7.85 -8.28 -13.15
N ALA A 20 6.94 -7.96 -12.23
CA ALA A 20 6.19 -8.93 -11.45
C ALA A 20 5.17 -9.66 -12.35
N ASP A 21 4.68 -10.82 -11.89
CA ASP A 21 3.62 -11.56 -12.58
C ASP A 21 2.29 -10.80 -12.50
N ALA A 22 1.85 -10.24 -13.62
CA ALA A 22 0.65 -9.40 -13.69
C ALA A 22 -0.64 -10.14 -13.28
N PRO A 23 -0.91 -11.39 -13.73
CA PRO A 23 -2.07 -12.14 -13.28
C PRO A 23 -2.11 -12.30 -11.77
N SER A 24 -0.98 -12.66 -11.14
CA SER A 24 -0.89 -12.81 -9.68
C SER A 24 -1.08 -11.48 -8.94
N SER A 25 -0.52 -10.38 -9.46
CA SER A 25 -0.69 -9.05 -8.86
C SER A 25 -2.14 -8.57 -8.89
N ILE A 26 -2.80 -8.71 -10.04
CA ILE A 26 -4.20 -8.26 -10.22
C ILE A 26 -5.17 -9.14 -9.42
N ALA A 27 -5.03 -10.47 -9.53
CA ALA A 27 -5.89 -11.39 -8.80
C ALA A 27 -5.68 -11.26 -7.28
N GLY A 28 -4.44 -11.10 -6.83
CA GLY A 28 -4.12 -10.86 -5.43
C GLY A 28 -4.68 -9.55 -4.90
N LEU A 29 -4.63 -8.47 -5.71
CA LEU A 29 -5.24 -7.19 -5.36
C LEU A 29 -6.76 -7.33 -5.20
N ALA A 30 -7.45 -7.83 -6.22
CA ALA A 30 -8.90 -8.00 -6.21
C ALA A 30 -9.35 -8.89 -5.04
N GLY A 31 -8.69 -10.04 -4.87
CA GLY A 31 -8.97 -10.96 -3.78
C GLY A 31 -8.74 -10.33 -2.40
N ALA A 32 -7.71 -9.50 -2.23
CA ALA A 32 -7.45 -8.84 -0.96
C ALA A 32 -8.43 -7.70 -0.66
N TYR A 33 -8.93 -6.96 -1.68
CA TYR A 33 -10.00 -5.97 -1.48
C TYR A 33 -11.32 -6.64 -1.10
N LEU A 34 -11.69 -7.73 -1.79
CA LEU A 34 -12.87 -8.52 -1.43
C LEU A 34 -12.73 -9.14 -0.03
N GLY A 35 -11.55 -9.68 0.28
CA GLY A 35 -11.24 -10.22 1.59
C GLY A 35 -11.29 -9.15 2.69
N ALA A 36 -10.82 -7.94 2.42
CA ALA A 36 -10.85 -6.84 3.38
C ALA A 36 -12.28 -6.45 3.81
N LEU A 37 -13.29 -6.63 2.94
CA LEU A 37 -14.69 -6.39 3.28
C LEU A 37 -15.17 -7.24 4.48
N LEU A 38 -14.63 -8.45 4.61
CA LEU A 38 -14.94 -9.37 5.71
C LEU A 38 -13.90 -9.28 6.83
N ILE A 39 -12.61 -9.28 6.49
CA ILE A 39 -11.51 -9.35 7.44
C ILE A 39 -11.42 -8.07 8.28
N ALA A 40 -11.63 -6.89 7.69
CA ALA A 40 -11.52 -5.63 8.42
C ALA A 40 -12.54 -5.48 9.56
N PRO A 41 -13.85 -5.67 9.35
CA PRO A 41 -14.80 -5.62 10.46
C PRO A 41 -14.54 -6.72 11.49
N LEU A 42 -14.14 -7.94 11.07
CA LEU A 42 -13.81 -9.02 12.01
C LEU A 42 -12.61 -8.68 12.91
N ILE A 43 -11.57 -8.05 12.36
CA ILE A 43 -10.41 -7.60 13.15
C ILE A 43 -10.84 -6.52 14.14
N VAL A 44 -11.68 -5.57 13.73
CA VAL A 44 -12.19 -4.53 14.64
C VAL A 44 -13.01 -5.15 15.76
N LEU A 45 -13.93 -6.05 15.45
CA LEU A 45 -14.75 -6.76 16.45
C LEU A 45 -13.90 -7.62 17.40
N GLY A 46 -12.85 -8.26 16.89
CA GLY A 46 -11.99 -9.15 17.66
C GLY A 46 -11.03 -8.41 18.61
N PHE A 47 -10.48 -7.27 18.17
CA PHE A 47 -9.41 -6.56 18.87
C PHE A 47 -9.87 -5.26 19.54
N VAL A 48 -11.03 -4.72 19.19
CA VAL A 48 -11.55 -3.46 19.75
C VAL A 48 -12.88 -3.71 20.44
N LYS A 49 -12.80 -4.19 21.69
CA LYS A 49 -13.96 -4.58 22.50
C LYS A 49 -14.45 -3.48 23.43
N ASP A 50 -13.57 -2.59 23.86
CA ASP A 50 -13.83 -1.66 24.96
C ASP A 50 -14.17 -0.23 24.49
N ILE A 51 -14.19 0.00 23.18
CA ILE A 51 -14.58 1.30 22.60
C ILE A 51 -16.04 1.19 22.14
N PRO A 52 -16.94 2.10 22.55
CA PRO A 52 -18.31 2.14 22.05
C PRO A 52 -18.28 2.52 20.57
N LEU A 53 -18.21 1.50 19.71
CA LEU A 53 -18.14 1.67 18.26
C LEU A 53 -19.52 1.56 17.65
N ASN A 54 -19.82 2.45 16.70
CA ASN A 54 -20.96 2.28 15.81
C ASN A 54 -20.62 1.20 14.77
N TYR A 55 -20.74 -0.07 15.15
CA TYR A 55 -20.39 -1.22 14.30
C TYR A 55 -21.10 -1.21 12.95
N ALA A 56 -22.35 -0.74 12.90
CA ALA A 56 -23.10 -0.57 11.66
C ALA A 56 -22.44 0.47 10.74
N GLY A 57 -21.98 1.59 11.32
CA GLY A 57 -21.22 2.61 10.59
C GLY A 57 -19.89 2.08 10.04
N ILE A 58 -19.18 1.19 10.76
CA ILE A 58 -17.91 0.60 10.28
C ILE A 58 -18.15 -0.32 9.09
N ILE A 59 -19.15 -1.19 9.18
CA ILE A 59 -19.51 -2.11 8.09
C ILE A 59 -20.00 -1.31 6.89
N LEU A 60 -20.83 -0.29 7.11
CA LEU A 60 -21.33 0.58 6.05
C LEU A 60 -20.18 1.35 5.39
N LEU A 61 -19.24 1.89 6.17
CA LEU A 61 -18.08 2.60 5.65
C LEU A 61 -17.15 1.68 4.84
N ALA A 62 -16.88 0.46 5.34
CA ALA A 62 -16.07 -0.52 4.60
C ALA A 62 -16.77 -0.96 3.30
N PHE A 63 -18.10 -1.14 3.35
CA PHE A 63 -18.90 -1.47 2.18
C PHE A 63 -18.92 -0.30 1.19
N GLU A 64 -19.18 0.92 1.64
CA GLU A 64 -19.22 2.11 0.80
C GLU A 64 -17.86 2.40 0.16
N LEU A 65 -16.74 2.26 0.89
CA LEU A 65 -15.41 2.55 0.33
C LEU A 65 -14.87 1.45 -0.59
N ILE A 66 -15.47 0.26 -0.64
CA ILE A 66 -15.04 -0.86 -1.50
C ILE A 66 -16.06 -1.15 -2.60
N PHE A 67 -17.33 -1.33 -2.24
CA PHE A 67 -18.40 -1.66 -3.16
C PHE A 67 -18.77 -0.48 -4.06
N LEU A 68 -18.84 0.75 -3.52
CA LEU A 68 -19.22 1.92 -4.32
C LEU A 68 -18.20 2.21 -5.43
N PRO A 69 -16.87 2.25 -5.19
CA PRO A 69 -15.90 2.45 -6.26
C PRO A 69 -15.92 1.33 -7.30
N LEU A 70 -16.18 0.09 -6.91
CA LEU A 70 -16.31 -1.04 -7.84
C LEU A 70 -17.56 -0.91 -8.72
N ALA A 71 -18.70 -0.54 -8.13
CA ALA A 71 -19.94 -0.30 -8.86
C ALA A 71 -19.79 0.87 -9.85
N ILE A 72 -19.20 1.99 -9.39
CA ILE A 72 -18.89 3.15 -10.24
C ILE A 72 -17.92 2.76 -11.36
N SER A 73 -16.86 2.01 -11.04
CA SER A 73 -15.90 1.53 -12.04
C SER A 73 -16.58 0.71 -13.12
N ARG A 74 -17.54 -0.15 -12.76
CA ARG A 74 -18.27 -0.95 -13.74
C ARG A 74 -19.11 -0.08 -14.68
N ILE A 75 -19.80 0.93 -14.14
CA ILE A 75 -20.59 1.88 -14.95
C ILE A 75 -19.69 2.69 -15.89
N ILE A 76 -18.51 3.11 -15.43
CA ILE A 76 -17.54 3.86 -16.24
C ILE A 76 -17.06 3.02 -17.43
N VAL A 77 -16.73 1.74 -17.19
CA VAL A 77 -16.29 0.81 -18.24
C VAL A 77 -17.42 0.51 -19.22
N GLU A 78 -18.66 0.30 -18.73
CA GLU A 78 -19.81 0.03 -19.61
C GLU A 78 -20.18 1.22 -20.51
N LYS A 79 -19.80 2.44 -20.13
CA LYS A 79 -20.03 3.66 -20.92
C LYS A 79 -18.84 4.12 -21.75
N ASP A 80 -17.76 3.34 -21.82
CA ASP A 80 -16.48 3.70 -22.48
C ASP A 80 -15.91 5.06 -22.00
N TRP A 81 -16.18 5.41 -20.73
CA TRP A 81 -15.66 6.63 -20.09
C TRP A 81 -14.24 6.44 -19.56
N ASP A 82 -13.73 5.21 -19.58
CA ASP A 82 -12.36 4.84 -19.24
C ASP A 82 -11.34 5.69 -20.02
N LYS A 83 -11.56 5.92 -21.32
CA LYS A 83 -10.67 6.73 -22.18
C LYS A 83 -10.53 8.18 -21.74
N ILE A 84 -11.53 8.71 -21.03
CA ILE A 84 -11.53 10.09 -20.52
C ILE A 84 -10.85 10.15 -19.16
N VAL A 85 -11.00 9.12 -18.33
CA VAL A 85 -10.51 9.09 -16.95
C VAL A 85 -9.04 8.65 -16.88
N GLU A 86 -8.63 7.72 -17.74
CA GLU A 86 -7.29 7.11 -17.73
C GLU A 86 -6.14 8.15 -17.79
N PRO A 87 -6.19 9.20 -18.62
CA PRO A 87 -5.12 10.20 -18.68
C PRO A 87 -4.91 10.98 -17.38
N TYR A 88 -5.96 11.15 -16.58
CA TYR A 88 -5.95 11.96 -15.35
C TYR A 88 -5.87 11.12 -14.08
N GLY A 89 -5.98 9.78 -14.18
CA GLY A 89 -6.07 8.89 -13.04
C GLY A 89 -4.94 9.06 -12.03
N GLY A 90 -3.69 9.22 -12.50
CA GLY A 90 -2.53 9.44 -11.62
C GLY A 90 -2.64 10.72 -10.78
N ILE A 91 -2.94 11.85 -11.44
CA ILE A 91 -3.08 13.15 -10.78
C ILE A 91 -4.23 13.13 -9.77
N ILE A 92 -5.37 12.53 -10.13
CA ILE A 92 -6.53 12.42 -9.25
C ILE A 92 -6.16 11.62 -7.99
N ILE A 93 -5.50 10.47 -8.15
CA ILE A 93 -5.05 9.64 -7.01
C ILE A 93 -4.09 10.40 -6.11
N ASP A 94 -3.12 11.12 -6.69
CA ASP A 94 -2.14 11.89 -5.92
C ASP A 94 -2.81 13.02 -5.13
N ILE A 95 -3.78 13.74 -5.73
CA ILE A 95 -4.57 14.77 -5.04
C ILE A 95 -5.39 14.15 -3.91
N CYS A 96 -6.05 13.02 -4.14
CA CYS A 96 -6.82 12.32 -3.10
C CYS A 96 -5.93 11.89 -1.93
N PHE A 97 -4.77 11.29 -2.20
CA PHE A 97 -3.81 10.93 -1.16
C PHE A 97 -3.27 12.15 -0.43
N PHE A 98 -2.97 13.24 -1.14
CA PHE A 98 -2.55 14.50 -0.52
C PHE A 98 -3.60 14.99 0.47
N ILE A 99 -4.88 15.05 0.09
CA ILE A 99 -5.96 15.50 0.97
C ILE A 99 -6.06 14.61 2.23
N VAL A 100 -6.02 13.29 2.07
CA VAL A 100 -6.14 12.35 3.20
C VAL A 100 -4.97 12.51 4.17
N PHE A 101 -3.72 12.48 3.68
CA PHE A 101 -2.56 12.59 4.56
C PHE A 101 -2.41 14.00 5.14
N TYR A 102 -2.77 15.04 4.39
CA TYR A 102 -2.84 16.41 4.90
C TYR A 102 -3.84 16.52 6.04
N ALA A 103 -5.06 15.97 5.88
CA ALA A 103 -6.07 15.98 6.94
C ALA A 103 -5.59 15.28 8.21
N ILE A 104 -4.97 14.10 8.09
CA ILE A 104 -4.41 13.37 9.25
C ILE A 104 -3.31 14.20 9.92
N THR A 105 -2.41 14.79 9.13
CA THR A 105 -1.29 15.61 9.62
C THR A 105 -1.79 16.88 10.32
N ALA A 106 -2.71 17.61 9.70
CA ALA A 106 -3.26 18.87 10.21
C ALA A 106 -4.02 18.64 11.52
N ASN A 107 -4.82 17.57 11.60
CA ASN A 107 -5.55 17.23 12.82
C ASN A 107 -4.64 16.81 13.98
N ASN A 108 -3.42 16.35 13.71
CA ASN A 108 -2.48 15.88 14.75
C ASN A 108 -1.19 16.71 14.80
N ARG A 109 -1.24 17.97 14.32
CA ARG A 109 -0.05 18.84 14.21
C ARG A 109 0.66 19.03 15.55
N ASP A 110 -0.11 19.23 16.62
CA ASP A 110 0.38 19.37 17.99
C ASP A 110 1.24 18.17 18.41
N ILE A 111 0.73 16.95 18.22
CA ILE A 111 1.43 15.71 18.58
C ILE A 111 2.65 15.46 17.69
N LEU A 112 2.57 15.83 16.42
CA LEU A 112 3.67 15.65 15.45
C LEU A 112 4.83 16.62 15.69
N ILE A 113 4.54 17.84 16.15
CA ILE A 113 5.56 18.83 16.48
C ILE A 113 6.23 18.48 17.81
N ASP A 114 5.44 18.11 18.82
CA ASP A 114 5.95 17.66 20.11
C ASP A 114 6.28 16.16 20.06
N TRP A 115 7.23 15.81 19.20
CA TRP A 115 7.57 14.42 18.85
C TRP A 115 7.86 13.57 20.10
N SER A 116 6.93 12.68 20.44
CA SER A 116 7.01 11.84 21.63
C SER A 116 7.79 10.54 21.40
N SER A 117 8.17 9.87 22.49
CA SER A 117 8.79 8.54 22.43
C SER A 117 7.86 7.48 21.81
N ASP A 118 6.55 7.65 21.94
CA ASP A 118 5.56 6.73 21.37
C ASP A 118 5.57 6.79 19.84
N LEU A 119 5.70 7.99 19.24
CA LEU A 119 5.80 8.15 17.79
C LEU A 119 7.06 7.48 17.22
N SER A 120 8.19 7.63 17.92
CA SER A 120 9.44 6.92 17.58
C SER A 120 9.24 5.41 17.62
N SER A 121 8.55 4.90 18.64
CA SER A 121 8.28 3.47 18.78
C SER A 121 7.40 2.96 17.63
N ILE A 122 6.36 3.71 17.25
CA ILE A 122 5.52 3.39 16.10
C ILE A 122 6.34 3.37 14.80
N ALA A 123 7.26 4.32 14.61
CA ALA A 123 8.13 4.36 13.43
C ALA A 123 9.07 3.15 13.36
N ILE A 124 9.66 2.75 14.48
CA ILE A 124 10.51 1.54 14.56
C ILE A 124 9.68 0.29 14.26
N ILE A 125 8.48 0.17 14.83
CA ILE A 125 7.56 -0.94 14.55
C ILE A 125 7.19 -0.97 13.07
N ALA A 126 6.89 0.18 12.47
CA ALA A 126 6.57 0.28 11.04
C ALA A 126 7.72 -0.22 10.17
N PHE A 127 8.93 0.24 10.47
CA PHE A 127 10.14 -0.19 9.78
C PHE A 127 10.37 -1.70 9.94
N ALA A 128 10.34 -2.20 11.18
CA ALA A 128 10.53 -3.61 11.47
C ALA A 128 9.52 -4.50 10.76
N ILE A 129 8.22 -4.15 10.80
CA ILE A 129 7.15 -4.95 10.18
C ILE A 129 7.30 -4.98 8.65
N ILE A 130 7.58 -3.85 8.00
CA ILE A 130 7.72 -3.80 6.54
C ILE A 130 8.90 -4.66 6.08
N PHE A 131 10.05 -4.55 6.74
CA PHE A 131 11.24 -5.33 6.40
C PHE A 131 11.09 -6.81 6.77
N LEU A 132 10.46 -7.13 7.90
CA LEU A 132 10.20 -8.51 8.32
C LEU A 132 9.21 -9.19 7.37
N ALA A 133 8.14 -8.50 6.97
CA ALA A 133 7.20 -8.99 5.96
C ALA A 133 7.92 -9.25 4.62
N ALA A 134 8.75 -8.31 4.18
CA ALA A 134 9.55 -8.48 2.97
C ALA A 134 10.46 -9.72 3.05
N PHE A 135 11.18 -9.88 4.16
CA PHE A 135 12.06 -11.02 4.40
C PHE A 135 11.29 -12.35 4.45
N ALA A 136 10.17 -12.39 5.16
CA ALA A 136 9.32 -13.57 5.29
C ALA A 136 8.80 -14.04 3.92
N ILE A 137 8.33 -13.10 3.08
CA ILE A 137 7.82 -13.41 1.74
C ILE A 137 8.95 -13.93 0.83
N LEU A 138 10.11 -13.28 0.84
CA LEU A 138 11.26 -13.72 0.05
C LEU A 138 11.73 -15.12 0.47
N LYS A 139 11.79 -15.39 1.78
CA LYS A 139 12.21 -16.69 2.31
C LYS A 139 11.19 -17.78 1.97
N ALA A 140 9.89 -17.52 2.17
CA ALA A 140 8.82 -18.45 1.84
C ALA A 140 8.75 -18.76 0.33
N GLY A 141 8.93 -17.74 -0.52
CA GLY A 141 8.97 -17.90 -1.97
C GLY A 141 10.13 -18.77 -2.44
N LYS A 142 11.33 -18.56 -1.89
CA LYS A 142 12.51 -19.38 -2.18
C LYS A 142 12.35 -20.81 -1.68
N PHE A 143 11.80 -21.01 -0.49
CA PHE A 143 11.53 -22.34 0.04
C PHE A 143 10.54 -23.12 -0.83
N SER A 144 9.54 -22.43 -1.37
CA SER A 144 8.50 -23.02 -2.22
C SER A 144 8.89 -23.12 -3.70
N HIS A 145 10.16 -22.86 -4.06
CA HIS A 145 10.67 -22.89 -5.45
C HIS A 145 9.81 -22.09 -6.44
N THR A 146 9.21 -21.00 -5.96
CA THR A 146 8.31 -20.17 -6.78
C THR A 146 9.13 -19.27 -7.71
N ALA A 147 8.63 -19.03 -8.92
CA ALA A 147 9.27 -18.14 -9.89
C ALA A 147 9.45 -16.71 -9.32
N GLU A 148 10.58 -16.08 -9.63
CA GLU A 148 10.96 -14.78 -9.04
C GLU A 148 9.96 -13.65 -9.33
N ASN A 149 9.34 -13.66 -10.52
CA ASN A 149 8.31 -12.70 -10.90
C ASN A 149 7.08 -12.80 -9.99
N LYS A 150 6.67 -14.02 -9.61
CA LYS A 150 5.54 -14.29 -8.72
C LYS A 150 5.89 -13.98 -7.26
N ILE A 151 7.12 -14.26 -6.83
CA ILE A 151 7.62 -13.80 -5.52
C ILE A 151 7.56 -12.27 -5.45
N THR A 152 7.93 -11.58 -6.52
CA THR A 152 7.86 -10.11 -6.60
C THR A 152 6.43 -9.62 -6.49
N SER A 153 5.45 -10.26 -7.14
CA SER A 153 4.02 -9.94 -6.97
C SER A 153 3.60 -10.06 -5.51
N PHE A 154 3.94 -11.17 -4.84
CA PHE A 154 3.60 -11.36 -3.43
C PHE A 154 4.32 -10.37 -2.51
N LEU A 155 5.57 -10.01 -2.83
CA LEU A 155 6.34 -9.03 -2.08
C LEU A 155 5.63 -7.67 -2.10
N LEU A 156 5.23 -7.20 -3.28
CA LEU A 156 4.51 -5.94 -3.45
C LEU A 156 3.15 -6.00 -2.73
N LEU A 157 2.37 -7.07 -2.93
CA LEU A 157 1.06 -7.27 -2.28
C LEU A 157 1.15 -7.30 -0.75
N GLY A 158 2.17 -7.95 -0.20
CA GLY A 158 2.30 -8.17 1.23
C GLY A 158 2.88 -6.98 2.00
N THR A 159 3.79 -6.23 1.38
CA THR A 159 4.50 -5.12 2.03
C THR A 159 3.81 -3.78 1.85
N MET A 160 3.10 -3.57 0.74
CA MET A 160 2.46 -2.30 0.42
C MET A 160 0.99 -2.31 0.79
N LYS A 161 0.66 -1.78 1.97
CA LYS A 161 -0.73 -1.65 2.44
C LYS A 161 -1.34 -0.31 2.01
N ASN A 162 -2.66 -0.26 1.87
CA ASN A 162 -3.37 0.99 1.61
C ASN A 162 -3.51 1.82 2.90
N TYR A 163 -2.44 2.55 3.24
CA TYR A 163 -2.39 3.37 4.45
C TYR A 163 -3.33 4.56 4.40
N ALA A 164 -3.64 5.11 3.22
CA ALA A 164 -4.60 6.19 3.07
C ALA A 164 -6.01 5.72 3.47
N LEU A 165 -6.44 4.55 2.97
CA LEU A 165 -7.70 3.94 3.36
C LEU A 165 -7.73 3.63 4.86
N ALA A 166 -6.65 3.02 5.38
CA ALA A 166 -6.55 2.69 6.81
C ALA A 166 -6.65 3.96 7.69
N GLY A 167 -5.91 5.01 7.33
CA GLY A 167 -5.90 6.29 8.06
C GLY A 167 -7.22 7.03 7.96
N GLY A 168 -7.81 7.12 6.77
CA GLY A 168 -9.10 7.77 6.55
C GLY A 168 -10.24 7.10 7.32
N ILE A 169 -10.34 5.77 7.24
CA ILE A 169 -11.30 4.99 8.04
C ILE A 169 -11.07 5.21 9.53
N THR A 170 -9.81 5.22 9.96
CA THR A 170 -9.47 5.38 11.38
C THR A 170 -9.84 6.78 11.89
N LEU A 171 -9.63 7.82 11.09
CA LEU A 171 -9.97 9.20 11.43
C LEU A 171 -11.49 9.41 11.59
N ILE A 172 -12.30 8.66 10.84
CA ILE A 172 -13.77 8.74 10.90
C ILE A 172 -14.33 7.96 12.09
N ILE A 173 -13.76 6.79 12.39
CA ILE A 173 -14.33 5.85 13.38
C ILE A 173 -13.75 6.08 14.78
N PHE A 174 -12.48 6.45 14.88
CA PHE A 174 -11.74 6.59 16.12
C PHE A 174 -11.33 8.05 16.33
N ASP A 175 -10.61 8.31 17.42
CA ASP A 175 -10.03 9.63 17.67
C ASP A 175 -8.89 9.96 16.67
N ARG A 176 -8.63 11.26 16.47
CA ARG A 176 -7.64 11.78 15.51
C ARG A 176 -6.25 11.12 15.67
N GLN A 177 -5.87 10.79 16.90
CA GLN A 177 -4.57 10.20 17.24
C GLN A 177 -4.43 8.77 16.72
N ALA A 178 -5.54 8.02 16.61
CA ALA A 178 -5.51 6.65 16.14
C ALA A 178 -5.12 6.55 14.66
N ALA A 179 -5.25 7.63 13.89
CA ALA A 179 -4.83 7.70 12.49
C ALA A 179 -3.31 7.95 12.32
N LEU A 180 -2.59 8.41 13.36
CA LEU A 180 -1.15 8.69 13.30
C LEU A 180 -0.29 7.51 12.86
N PRO A 181 -0.51 6.27 13.35
CA PRO A 181 0.21 5.11 12.84
C PRO A 181 0.11 4.95 11.33
N ALA A 182 -1.05 5.24 10.71
CA ALA A 182 -1.20 5.09 9.26
C ALA A 182 -0.32 6.08 8.50
N LEU A 183 -0.19 7.31 9.00
CA LEU A 183 0.70 8.33 8.44
C LEU A 183 2.17 7.91 8.55
N ILE A 184 2.60 7.44 9.72
CA ILE A 184 3.98 7.01 9.96
C ILE A 184 4.34 5.80 9.08
N PHE A 185 3.46 4.80 9.01
CA PHE A 185 3.65 3.65 8.12
C PHE A 185 3.69 4.06 6.64
N ALA A 186 2.88 5.03 6.22
CA ALA A 186 2.92 5.54 4.85
C ALA A 186 4.28 6.18 4.54
N ALA A 187 4.84 6.97 5.45
CA ALA A 187 6.15 7.59 5.30
C ALA A 187 7.28 6.54 5.23
N VAL A 188 7.27 5.55 6.13
CA VAL A 188 8.26 4.47 6.11
C VAL A 188 8.14 3.63 4.83
N ASN A 189 6.92 3.30 4.42
CA ASN A 189 6.70 2.57 3.18
C ASN A 189 7.17 3.38 1.97
N PHE A 190 6.95 4.70 1.94
CA PHE A 190 7.47 5.56 0.88
C PHE A 190 9.01 5.46 0.78
N ILE A 191 9.72 5.52 1.90
CA ILE A 191 11.18 5.32 1.94
C ILE A 191 11.55 3.92 1.40
N TYR A 192 10.85 2.88 1.86
CA TYR A 192 11.05 1.50 1.42
C TYR A 192 10.86 1.31 -0.09
N VAL A 193 9.79 1.86 -0.67
CA VAL A 193 9.52 1.78 -2.11
C VAL A 193 10.61 2.48 -2.91
N ASN A 194 11.05 3.67 -2.48
CA ASN A 194 12.14 4.39 -3.15
C ASN A 194 13.45 3.61 -3.08
N TRP A 195 13.76 2.99 -1.94
CA TRP A 195 14.91 2.11 -1.81
C TRP A 195 14.84 0.91 -2.76
N LEU A 196 13.67 0.27 -2.89
CA LEU A 196 13.48 -0.83 -3.85
C LEU A 196 13.72 -0.37 -5.30
N LYS A 197 13.19 0.80 -5.68
CA LYS A 197 13.36 1.37 -7.02
C LYS A 197 14.84 1.63 -7.31
N TYR A 198 15.54 2.26 -6.37
CA TYR A 198 16.97 2.55 -6.47
C TYR A 198 17.80 1.27 -6.63
N LYS A 199 17.54 0.25 -5.80
CA LYS A 199 18.22 -1.04 -5.88
C LYS A 199 18.03 -1.70 -7.25
N LYS A 200 16.81 -1.65 -7.79
CA LYS A 200 16.53 -2.19 -9.12
C LYS A 200 17.34 -1.47 -10.20
N GLN A 201 17.36 -0.14 -10.17
CA GLN A 201 18.09 0.66 -11.15
C GLN A 201 19.59 0.29 -11.20
N ILE A 202 20.23 0.14 -10.03
CA ILE A 202 21.63 -0.28 -9.94
C ILE A 202 21.84 -1.65 -10.58
N ILE A 203 20.94 -2.61 -10.33
CA ILE A 203 21.05 -3.96 -10.89
C ILE A 203 20.93 -3.91 -12.42
N ASP A 204 19.96 -3.16 -12.94
CA ASP A 204 19.75 -3.02 -14.38
C ASP A 204 20.98 -2.38 -15.07
N GLU A 205 21.57 -1.33 -14.47
CA GLU A 205 22.81 -0.68 -14.95
C GLU A 205 24.03 -1.64 -14.92
N SER A 206 24.17 -2.47 -13.89
CA SER A 206 25.25 -3.45 -13.78
C SER A 206 25.18 -4.55 -14.85
N ILE A 207 23.97 -4.92 -15.29
CA ILE A 207 23.77 -5.92 -16.36
C ILE A 207 24.12 -5.33 -17.73
N ILE A 208 23.80 -4.05 -17.97
CA ILE A 208 24.10 -3.36 -19.23
C ILE A 208 25.61 -3.18 -19.41
N THR A 209 26.30 -2.75 -18.36
CA THR A 209 27.77 -2.59 -18.37
C THR A 209 28.49 -3.92 -18.59
N LYS A 210 28.01 -5.02 -18.00
CA LYS A 210 28.56 -6.36 -18.23
C LYS A 210 28.33 -6.89 -19.65
N LYS A 211 27.26 -6.48 -20.33
CA LYS A 211 26.94 -6.85 -21.72
C LYS A 211 27.69 -6.03 -22.77
N THR A 212 28.27 -4.89 -22.38
CA THR A 212 29.00 -3.99 -23.29
C THR A 212 30.49 -4.05 -22.96
N PRO A 213 31.29 -4.95 -23.58
CA PRO A 213 32.73 -4.96 -23.36
C PRO A 213 33.32 -3.60 -23.77
N PRO A 214 34.39 -3.13 -23.10
CA PRO A 214 35.05 -1.88 -23.48
C PRO A 214 35.45 -1.99 -24.96
N GLN A 215 34.93 -1.11 -25.79
CA GLN A 215 35.46 -0.89 -27.13
C GLN A 215 36.89 -0.39 -26.93
N ASN A 216 37.86 -1.30 -27.04
CA ASN A 216 39.26 -0.93 -27.15
C ASN A 216 39.39 -0.03 -28.38
N LEU A 217 39.50 1.27 -28.14
CA LEU A 217 40.03 2.25 -29.07
C LEU A 217 41.53 1.96 -29.22
N THR A 218 41.87 0.90 -29.95
CA THR A 218 43.21 0.79 -30.56
C THR A 218 43.24 1.73 -31.75
N LYS A 219 43.80 2.93 -31.50
CA LYS A 219 44.49 3.69 -32.54
C LYS A 219 45.85 3.06 -32.81
#